data_AF-A0A537EN71-F1
#
_entry.id   AF-A0A537EN71-F1
#
_cell.length_a   1.000
_cell.length_b   1.000
_cell.length_c   1.000
_cell.angle_alpha   90.00
_cell.angle_beta   90.00
_cell.angle_gamma   90.00
#
_symmetry.space_group_name_H-M   'P 1'
#
loop_
_entity.id
_entity.type
_entity.pdbx_description
1 polymer ?
#
loop_
_entity_poly.entity_id
_entity_poly.type
_entity_poly.pdbx_seq_one_letter_code
_entity_poly.pdbx_strand_id
1 'polypeptide(L)'
;GLMFRKLAEERQVLLEKFQELAAADPSIDRLVDERTMAEAERGDVVVDGQLAGWVLKEISDLRVLLTAPLVVRLERIAARDRVSLEEARRQTLHREGLQGERYRKHYGFSVDDWSIYHLILDTSFGSIEDTAKILLAAALTAKNAKMGKSLEKNPGPQPIPAGTNPS
;
A
#
# COMPACT_ATOMS: atom_id res chain seq x y z
N GLY A 1 0.15 10.38 -3.95
CA GLY A 1 1.45 9.71 -4.19
C GLY A 1 2.25 10.45 -5.24
N LEU A 2 3.52 10.11 -5.41
CA LEU A 2 4.41 10.69 -6.42
C LEU A 2 3.84 10.57 -7.84
N MET A 3 3.26 9.42 -8.19
CA MET A 3 2.67 9.17 -9.50
C MET A 3 1.48 10.08 -9.82
N PHE A 4 0.58 10.28 -8.84
CA PHE A 4 -0.55 11.20 -8.99
C PHE A 4 -0.09 12.65 -9.17
N ARG A 5 0.96 13.07 -8.46
CA ARG A 5 1.57 14.40 -8.64
C ARG A 5 2.21 14.57 -10.02
N LYS A 6 2.96 13.56 -10.50
CA LYS A 6 3.52 13.57 -11.86
C LYS A 6 2.44 13.69 -12.93
N LEU A 7 1.32 12.98 -12.79
CA LEU A 7 0.20 13.11 -13.74
C LEU A 7 -0.45 14.50 -13.72
N ALA A 8 -0.55 15.13 -12.55
CA ALA A 8 -1.03 16.51 -12.44
C ALA A 8 -0.09 17.49 -13.17
N GLU A 9 1.23 17.31 -12.99
CA GLU A 9 2.28 18.08 -13.66
C GLU A 9 2.28 17.86 -15.18
N GLU A 10 2.20 16.62 -15.65
CA GLU A 10 2.07 16.23 -17.08
C GLU A 10 0.88 16.94 -17.74
N ARG A 11 -0.21 17.16 -16.99
CA ARG A 11 -1.43 17.85 -17.45
C ARG A 11 -1.46 19.35 -17.14
N GLN A 12 -0.40 19.90 -16.56
CA GLN A 12 -0.29 21.31 -16.19
C GLN A 12 -1.44 21.82 -15.30
N VAL A 13 -1.92 20.98 -14.38
CA VAL A 13 -2.99 21.32 -13.44
C VAL A 13 -2.48 21.27 -11.99
N LEU A 14 -3.04 22.14 -11.14
CA LEU A 14 -2.77 22.12 -9.70
C LEU A 14 -3.24 20.79 -9.09
N LEU A 15 -2.53 20.30 -8.07
CA LEU A 15 -2.80 19.01 -7.45
C LEU A 15 -4.22 18.94 -6.85
N GLU A 16 -4.67 20.02 -6.22
CA GLU A 16 -6.01 20.15 -5.66
C GLU A 16 -7.07 20.00 -6.77
N LYS A 17 -6.87 20.71 -7.88
CA LYS A 17 -7.79 20.62 -9.03
C LYS A 17 -7.76 19.24 -9.68
N PHE A 18 -6.60 18.60 -9.72
CA PHE A 18 -6.45 17.26 -10.25
C PHE A 18 -7.17 16.21 -9.38
N GLN A 19 -7.24 16.40 -8.05
CA GLN A 19 -8.05 15.55 -7.17
C GLN A 19 -9.56 15.69 -7.46
N GLU A 20 -10.05 16.91 -7.71
CA GLU A 20 -11.45 17.12 -8.12
C GLU A 20 -11.75 16.45 -9.47
N LEU A 21 -10.83 16.57 -10.43
CA LEU A 21 -10.96 15.92 -11.74
C LEU A 21 -11.00 14.40 -11.59
N ALA A 22 -10.15 13.80 -10.76
CA ALA A 22 -10.16 12.37 -10.50
C ALA A 22 -11.44 11.89 -9.81
N ALA A 23 -12.09 12.73 -9.00
CA ALA A 23 -13.39 12.41 -8.43
C ALA A 23 -14.51 12.34 -9.49
N ALA A 24 -14.45 13.22 -10.50
CA ALA A 24 -15.43 13.29 -11.59
C ALA A 24 -15.17 12.29 -12.72
N ASP A 25 -13.90 12.01 -13.03
CA ASP A 25 -13.45 11.13 -14.11
C ASP A 25 -12.62 9.95 -13.56
N PRO A 26 -13.23 8.76 -13.45
CA PRO A 26 -12.54 7.55 -12.99
C PRO A 26 -11.38 7.11 -13.90
N SER A 27 -11.24 7.65 -15.13
CA SER A 27 -10.13 7.32 -16.03
C SER A 27 -8.77 7.70 -15.45
N ILE A 28 -8.73 8.75 -14.61
CA ILE A 28 -7.50 9.21 -13.97
C ILE A 28 -7.00 8.18 -12.97
N ASP A 29 -7.91 7.71 -12.12
CA ASP A 29 -7.62 6.71 -11.10
C ASP A 29 -7.24 5.37 -11.77
N ARG A 30 -7.95 4.95 -12.83
CA ARG A 30 -7.57 3.78 -13.64
C ARG A 30 -6.16 3.87 -14.22
N LEU A 31 -5.77 5.03 -14.76
CA LEU A 31 -4.42 5.21 -15.31
C LEU A 31 -3.33 5.11 -14.22
N VAL A 32 -3.60 5.62 -13.02
CA VAL A 32 -2.70 5.49 -11.87
C VAL A 32 -2.58 4.03 -11.45
N ASP A 33 -3.69 3.29 -11.44
CA ASP A 33 -3.73 1.89 -11.07
C ASP A 33 -2.98 1.02 -12.08
N GLU A 34 -3.19 1.26 -13.38
CA GLU A 34 -2.47 0.58 -14.47
C GLU A 34 -0.95 0.78 -14.36
N ARG A 35 -0.50 2.02 -14.18
CA ARG A 35 0.92 2.33 -13.98
C ARG A 35 1.46 1.70 -12.68
N THR A 36 0.65 1.67 -11.62
CA THR A 36 1.01 1.04 -10.34
C THR A 36 1.17 -0.48 -10.47
N MET A 37 0.26 -1.13 -11.20
CA MET A 37 0.33 -2.56 -11.49
C MET A 37 1.57 -2.89 -12.31
N ALA A 38 1.83 -2.13 -13.39
CA ALA A 38 2.99 -2.35 -14.25
C ALA A 38 4.32 -2.23 -13.50
N GLU A 39 4.48 -1.27 -12.59
CA GLU A 39 5.68 -1.17 -11.75
C GLU A 39 5.77 -2.31 -10.73
N ALA A 40 4.64 -2.75 -10.16
CA ALA A 40 4.61 -3.86 -9.22
C ALA A 40 4.97 -5.21 -9.86
N GLU A 41 4.58 -5.44 -11.11
CA GLU A 41 4.90 -6.65 -11.87
C GLU A 41 6.40 -6.82 -12.15
N ARG A 42 7.20 -5.75 -12.08
CA ARG A 42 8.66 -5.81 -12.19
C ARG A 42 9.30 -6.59 -11.02
N GLY A 43 8.58 -6.69 -9.89
CA GLY A 43 9.05 -7.34 -8.68
C GLY A 43 10.07 -6.53 -7.89
N ASP A 44 10.32 -6.95 -6.64
CA ASP A 44 11.28 -6.33 -5.73
C ASP A 44 11.09 -4.81 -5.53
N VAL A 45 9.83 -4.39 -5.39
CA VAL A 45 9.45 -2.98 -5.18
C VAL A 45 8.65 -2.79 -3.90
N VAL A 46 8.72 -1.57 -3.36
CA VAL A 46 7.82 -1.08 -2.32
C VAL A 46 6.91 -0.04 -2.94
N VAL A 47 5.61 -0.29 -2.90
CA VAL A 47 4.59 0.64 -3.42
C VAL A 47 3.91 1.34 -2.26
N ASP A 48 4.02 2.66 -2.21
CA ASP A 48 3.32 3.53 -1.26
C ASP A 48 2.16 4.26 -1.94
N GLY A 49 0.96 4.09 -1.39
CA GLY A 49 -0.24 4.77 -1.84
C GLY A 49 -1.49 4.28 -1.11
N GLN A 50 -2.48 5.17 -0.97
CA GLN A 50 -3.74 4.86 -0.29
C GLN A 50 -4.51 3.70 -0.95
N LEU A 51 -4.47 3.62 -2.29
CA LEU A 51 -5.11 2.57 -3.07
C LEU A 51 -4.20 1.37 -3.31
N ALA A 52 -2.89 1.48 -3.07
CA ALA A 52 -1.91 0.48 -3.49
C ALA A 52 -2.21 -0.91 -2.89
N GLY A 53 -2.62 -0.96 -1.62
CA GLY A 53 -3.02 -2.21 -0.96
C GLY A 53 -4.20 -2.89 -1.65
N TRP A 54 -5.19 -2.12 -2.11
CA TRP A 54 -6.38 -2.63 -2.79
C TRP A 54 -6.12 -3.01 -4.24
N VAL A 55 -5.38 -2.17 -4.96
CA VAL A 55 -5.01 -2.39 -6.37
C VAL A 55 -4.12 -3.62 -6.53
N LEU A 56 -3.20 -3.83 -5.59
CA LEU A 56 -2.18 -4.88 -5.68
C LEU A 56 -2.49 -6.11 -4.82
N LYS A 57 -3.70 -6.22 -4.26
CA LYS A 57 -4.05 -7.25 -3.27
C LYS A 57 -3.79 -8.69 -3.73
N GLU A 58 -3.92 -8.96 -5.02
CA GLU A 58 -3.74 -10.29 -5.60
C GLU A 58 -2.27 -10.65 -5.88
N ILE A 59 -1.37 -9.65 -5.97
CA ILE A 59 0.03 -9.88 -6.37
C ILE A 59 1.06 -9.51 -5.30
N SER A 60 0.67 -8.72 -4.30
CA SER A 60 1.57 -8.28 -3.23
C SER A 60 1.92 -9.42 -2.26
N ASP A 61 3.21 -9.55 -1.92
CA ASP A 61 3.67 -10.52 -0.92
C ASP A 61 3.38 -10.08 0.52
N LEU A 62 3.41 -8.76 0.77
CA LEU A 62 3.12 -8.15 2.06
C LEU A 62 2.30 -6.86 1.85
N ARG A 63 1.29 -6.64 2.69
CA ARG A 63 0.45 -5.44 2.66
C ARG A 63 0.39 -4.89 4.07
N VAL A 64 0.79 -3.63 4.21
CA VAL A 64 0.90 -2.96 5.50
C VAL A 64 0.03 -1.71 5.50
N LEU A 65 -0.76 -1.54 6.55
CA LEU A 65 -1.44 -0.29 6.87
C LEU A 65 -0.72 0.41 8.02
N LEU A 66 -0.21 1.61 7.77
CA LEU A 66 0.34 2.48 8.80
C LEU A 66 -0.73 3.45 9.28
N THR A 67 -1.04 3.41 10.57
CA THR A 67 -2.03 4.28 11.20
C THR A 67 -1.41 5.15 12.28
N ALA A 68 -2.18 6.12 12.77
CA ALA A 68 -1.90 6.87 14.00
C ALA A 68 -3.19 7.57 14.45
N PRO A 69 -3.32 7.89 15.76
CA PRO A 69 -4.43 8.71 16.26
C PRO A 69 -4.55 10.02 15.47
N LEU A 70 -5.80 10.47 15.24
CA LEU A 70 -6.07 11.68 14.44
C LEU A 70 -5.23 12.88 14.90
N VAL A 71 -5.20 13.16 16.21
CA VAL A 71 -4.39 14.26 16.79
C VAL A 71 -2.92 14.17 16.36
N VAL A 72 -2.30 12.99 16.50
CA VAL A 72 -0.90 12.77 16.13
C VAL A 72 -0.68 12.99 14.62
N ARG A 73 -1.62 12.52 13.77
CA ARG A 73 -1.56 12.75 12.32
C ARG A 73 -1.62 14.24 12.00
N LEU A 74 -2.54 14.97 12.62
CA LEU A 74 -2.73 16.40 12.39
C LEU A 74 -1.54 17.24 12.85
N GLU A 75 -0.95 16.92 14.00
CA GLU A 75 0.27 17.57 14.48
C GLU A 75 1.44 17.37 13.50
N ARG A 76 1.64 16.14 13.03
CA ARG A 76 2.68 15.81 12.02
C ARG A 76 2.44 16.54 10.69
N ILE A 77 1.18 16.62 10.24
CA ILE A 77 0.80 17.33 9.00
C ILE A 77 1.02 18.84 9.16
N ALA A 78 0.55 19.43 10.26
CA ALA A 78 0.73 20.85 10.55
C ALA A 78 2.20 21.25 10.58
N ALA A 79 3.04 20.44 11.25
CA ALA A 79 4.48 20.65 11.30
C ALA A 79 5.15 20.52 9.92
N ARG A 80 4.78 19.51 9.12
CA ARG A 80 5.33 19.26 7.78
C ARG A 80 4.97 20.39 6.80
N ASP A 81 3.69 20.76 6.77
CA ASP A 81 3.13 21.69 5.78
C ASP A 81 3.21 23.15 6.25
N ARG A 82 3.69 23.38 7.48
CA ARG A 82 3.84 24.71 8.12
C ARG A 82 2.51 25.48 8.16
N VAL A 83 1.45 24.78 8.55
CA VAL A 83 0.10 25.34 8.72
C VAL A 83 -0.36 25.22 10.19
N SER A 84 -1.45 25.89 10.56
CA SER A 84 -2.05 25.73 11.88
C SER A 84 -2.66 24.33 12.05
N LEU A 85 -2.79 23.86 13.29
CA LEU A 85 -3.45 22.59 13.59
C LEU A 85 -4.91 22.58 13.10
N GLU A 86 -5.60 23.71 13.21
CA GLU A 86 -6.96 23.88 12.71
C GLU A 86 -7.04 23.73 11.19
N GLU A 87 -6.11 24.37 10.45
CA GLU A 87 -6.07 24.28 9.00
C GLU A 87 -5.70 22.86 8.54
N ALA A 88 -4.70 22.23 9.19
CA ALA A 88 -4.37 20.83 8.95
C ALA A 88 -5.58 19.91 9.17
N ARG A 89 -6.38 20.15 10.22
CA ARG A 89 -7.61 19.40 10.51
C ARG A 89 -8.64 19.57 9.40
N ARG A 90 -8.94 20.82 9.05
CA ARG A 90 -9.95 21.16 8.03
C ARG A 90 -9.59 20.52 6.69
N GLN A 91 -8.37 20.69 6.23
CA GLN A 91 -7.90 20.13 4.96
C GLN A 91 -7.87 18.60 4.97
N THR A 92 -7.37 18.00 6.05
CA THR A 92 -7.24 16.53 6.15
C THR A 92 -8.60 15.85 6.14
N LEU A 93 -9.54 16.31 6.97
CA LEU A 93 -10.87 15.71 7.07
C LEU A 93 -11.67 15.91 5.78
N HIS A 94 -11.57 17.09 5.16
CA HIS A 94 -12.20 17.33 3.87
C HIS A 94 -11.67 16.38 2.79
N ARG A 95 -10.35 16.25 2.69
CA ARG A 95 -9.69 15.36 1.73
C ARG A 95 -10.05 13.89 1.97
N GLU A 96 -10.00 13.42 3.22
CA GLU A 96 -10.32 12.03 3.57
C GLU A 96 -11.79 11.70 3.30
N GLY A 97 -12.72 12.63 3.54
CA GLY A 97 -14.13 12.47 3.19
C GLY A 97 -14.37 12.29 1.69
N LEU A 98 -13.81 13.20 0.86
CA LEU A 98 -13.91 13.12 -0.60
C LEU A 98 -13.29 11.82 -1.15
N GLN A 99 -12.14 11.41 -0.60
CA GLN A 99 -11.49 10.16 -0.99
C GLN A 99 -12.33 8.94 -0.60
N GLY A 100 -12.89 8.90 0.61
CA GLY A 100 -13.74 7.81 1.06
C GLY A 100 -14.99 7.63 0.21
N GLU A 101 -15.65 8.72 -0.17
CA GLU A 101 -16.79 8.68 -1.10
C GLU A 101 -16.39 8.19 -2.50
N ARG A 102 -15.28 8.72 -3.03
CA ARG A 102 -14.74 8.32 -4.33
C ARG A 102 -14.37 6.83 -4.37
N TYR A 103 -13.69 6.32 -3.35
CA TYR A 103 -13.25 4.93 -3.31
C TYR A 103 -14.44 3.97 -3.18
N ARG A 104 -15.43 4.30 -2.35
CA ARG A 104 -16.66 3.53 -2.27
C ARG A 104 -17.41 3.48 -3.60
N LYS A 105 -17.51 4.61 -4.29
CA LYS A 105 -18.22 4.73 -5.57
C LYS A 105 -17.53 3.98 -6.71
N HIS A 106 -16.21 4.11 -6.82
CA HIS A 106 -15.46 3.64 -7.99
C HIS A 106 -14.82 2.26 -7.80
N TYR A 107 -14.51 1.87 -6.55
CA TYR A 107 -13.83 0.62 -6.23
C TYR A 107 -14.66 -0.34 -5.37
N GLY A 108 -15.78 0.13 -4.80
CA GLY A 108 -16.70 -0.73 -4.04
C GLY A 108 -16.19 -1.14 -2.65
N PHE A 109 -15.15 -0.51 -2.10
CA PHE A 109 -14.66 -0.78 -0.76
C PHE A 109 -14.72 0.45 0.15
N SER A 110 -14.69 0.23 1.47
CA SER A 110 -14.61 1.29 2.48
C SER A 110 -13.17 1.53 2.90
N VAL A 111 -12.77 2.80 3.10
CA VAL A 111 -11.43 3.14 3.64
C VAL A 111 -11.16 2.56 5.02
N ASP A 112 -12.22 2.24 5.76
CA ASP A 112 -12.16 1.61 7.08
C ASP A 112 -12.16 0.07 7.00
N ASP A 113 -12.23 -0.50 5.80
CA ASP A 113 -12.03 -1.94 5.59
C ASP A 113 -10.53 -2.22 5.51
N TRP A 114 -10.00 -2.79 6.59
CA TRP A 114 -8.58 -3.14 6.70
C TRP A 114 -8.32 -4.63 6.45
N SER A 115 -9.33 -5.40 6.04
CA SER A 115 -9.26 -6.87 5.90
C SER A 115 -8.19 -7.34 4.92
N ILE A 116 -7.82 -6.51 3.96
CA ILE A 116 -6.79 -6.83 2.98
C ILE A 116 -5.37 -6.81 3.58
N TYR A 117 -5.13 -6.10 4.68
CA TYR A 117 -3.78 -5.87 5.19
C TYR A 117 -3.30 -7.04 6.06
N HIS A 118 -2.06 -7.48 5.84
CA HIS A 118 -1.42 -8.51 6.64
C HIS A 118 -0.91 -7.96 7.98
N LEU A 119 -0.51 -6.68 8.00
CA LEU A 119 -0.03 -5.98 9.19
C LEU A 119 -0.67 -4.60 9.26
N ILE A 120 -1.23 -4.27 10.41
CA ILE A 120 -1.73 -2.92 10.74
C ILE A 120 -0.87 -2.42 11.91
N LEU A 121 -0.18 -1.29 11.72
CA LEU A 121 0.78 -0.77 12.69
C LEU A 121 0.48 0.70 13.03
N ASP A 122 0.20 0.96 14.30
CA ASP A 122 0.09 2.32 14.83
C ASP A 122 1.49 2.92 15.02
N THR A 123 1.80 3.92 14.21
CA THR A 123 3.08 4.64 14.18
C THR A 123 3.22 5.69 15.29
N SER A 124 2.24 5.83 16.18
CA SER A 124 2.39 6.57 17.44
C SER A 124 3.00 5.72 18.56
N PHE A 125 3.02 4.39 18.39
CA PHE A 125 3.52 3.45 19.38
C PHE A 125 5.04 3.53 19.61
N GLY A 126 5.82 3.87 18.57
CA GLY A 126 7.27 3.87 18.64
C GLY A 126 7.91 4.88 17.70
N SER A 127 9.24 4.94 17.70
CA SER A 127 9.98 5.83 16.80
C SER A 127 9.92 5.34 15.35
N ILE A 128 10.46 6.15 14.43
CA ILE A 128 10.62 5.77 13.02
C ILE A 128 11.52 4.54 12.90
N GLU A 129 12.59 4.47 13.70
CA GLU A 129 13.52 3.35 13.72
C GLU A 129 12.86 2.06 14.21
N ASP A 130 12.04 2.13 15.26
CA ASP A 130 11.33 0.96 15.76
C ASP A 130 10.26 0.48 14.78
N THR A 131 9.53 1.42 14.16
CA THR A 131 8.61 1.13 13.07
C THR A 131 9.35 0.41 11.93
N ALA A 132 10.51 0.94 11.50
CA ALA A 132 11.29 0.34 10.42
C ALA A 132 11.77 -1.08 10.74
N LYS A 133 12.19 -1.36 11.99
CA LYS A 133 12.57 -2.71 12.43
C LYS A 133 11.40 -3.69 12.32
N ILE A 134 10.20 -3.29 12.75
CA ILE A 134 8.99 -4.13 12.67
C ILE A 134 8.67 -4.44 11.20
N LEU A 135 8.68 -3.41 10.33
CA LEU A 135 8.39 -3.57 8.91
C LEU A 135 9.43 -4.46 8.20
N LEU A 136 10.70 -4.31 8.55
CA LEU A 136 11.77 -5.16 8.01
C LEU A 136 11.59 -6.62 8.42
N ALA A 137 11.26 -6.88 9.69
CA ALA A 137 10.98 -8.24 10.16
C ALA A 137 9.79 -8.85 9.41
N ALA A 138 8.70 -8.10 9.23
CA ALA A 138 7.52 -8.55 8.47
C ALA A 138 7.86 -8.86 7.00
N ALA A 139 8.67 -8.01 6.35
CA ALA A 139 9.11 -8.22 4.97
C ALA A 139 9.98 -9.48 4.82
N LEU A 140 10.91 -9.72 5.75
CA LEU A 140 11.72 -10.94 5.78
C LEU A 140 10.86 -12.19 6.00
N THR A 141 9.87 -12.12 6.89
CA THR A 141 8.92 -13.22 7.10
C THR A 141 8.13 -13.54 5.83
N ALA A 142 7.59 -12.52 5.15
CA ALA A 142 6.86 -12.70 3.90
C ALA A 142 7.75 -13.33 2.81
N LYS A 143 8.99 -12.83 2.66
CA LYS A 143 9.98 -13.38 1.73
C LYS A 143 10.27 -14.87 2.01
N ASN A 144 10.54 -15.21 3.27
CA ASN A 144 10.84 -16.59 3.66
C ASN A 144 9.65 -17.53 3.45
N ALA A 145 8.43 -17.09 3.76
CA ALA A 145 7.21 -17.88 3.52
C ALA A 145 6.98 -18.15 2.03
N LYS A 146 7.28 -17.18 1.15
CA LYS A 146 7.22 -17.36 -0.31
C LYS A 146 8.27 -18.36 -0.80
N MET A 147 9.50 -18.26 -0.31
CA MET A 147 10.59 -19.19 -0.66
C MET A 147 10.28 -20.63 -0.20
N GLY A 148 9.80 -20.81 1.03
CA GLY A 148 9.41 -22.13 1.55
C GLY A 148 8.33 -22.81 0.70
N LYS A 149 7.27 -22.08 0.34
CA LYS A 149 6.22 -22.57 -0.57
C LYS A 149 6.72 -22.92 -1.98
N SER A 150 7.77 -22.25 -2.46
CA SER A 150 8.39 -22.55 -3.75
C SER A 150 9.18 -23.86 -3.72
N LEU A 151 9.83 -24.18 -2.60
CA LEU A 151 10.63 -25.40 -2.44
C LEU A 151 9.73 -26.65 -2.29
N GLU A 152 8.58 -26.53 -1.60
CA GLU A 152 7.61 -27.63 -1.49
C GLU A 152 6.94 -28.01 -2.82
N LYS A 153 6.79 -27.05 -3.75
CA LYS A 153 6.21 -27.30 -5.08
C LYS A 153 7.18 -27.95 -6.08
N ASN A 154 8.49 -27.93 -5.80
CA ASN A 154 9.52 -28.56 -6.61
C ASN A 154 10.37 -29.48 -5.71
N PRO A 155 9.80 -30.61 -5.21
CA PRO A 155 10.62 -31.62 -4.59
C PRO A 155 11.58 -32.12 -5.68
N GLY A 156 12.88 -31.93 -5.48
CA GLY A 156 13.88 -32.46 -6.42
C GLY A 156 13.64 -33.96 -6.71
N PRO A 157 14.25 -34.51 -7.77
CA PRO A 157 14.03 -35.90 -8.15
C PRO A 157 14.25 -36.82 -6.94
N GLN A 158 13.19 -37.57 -6.56
CA GLN A 158 13.28 -38.48 -5.42
C GLN A 158 14.31 -39.57 -5.71
N PRO A 159 15.13 -39.98 -4.72
CA PRO A 159 16.06 -41.08 -4.91
C PRO A 159 15.28 -42.35 -5.30
N ILE A 160 15.71 -42.99 -6.38
CA ILE A 160 15.16 -44.28 -6.81
C ILE A 160 15.43 -45.26 -5.66
N PRO A 161 14.41 -45.96 -5.12
CA PRO A 161 14.63 -46.91 -4.04
C PRO A 161 15.63 -47.98 -4.49
N ALA A 162 16.70 -48.16 -3.73
CA ALA A 162 17.63 -49.25 -3.96
C ALA A 162 16.86 -50.57 -3.81
N GLY A 163 16.61 -51.23 -4.94
CA GLY A 163 15.94 -52.52 -4.97
C GLY A 163 16.67 -53.50 -4.06
N THR A 164 15.94 -54.07 -3.12
CA THR A 164 16.39 -55.22 -2.34
C THR A 164 16.62 -56.37 -3.31
N ASN A 165 17.88 -56.75 -3.52
CA ASN A 165 18.20 -57.98 -4.23
C ASN A 165 17.67 -59.17 -3.41
N PRO A 166 16.85 -60.06 -3.99
CA PRO A 166 16.50 -61.30 -3.34
C PRO A 166 17.72 -62.25 -3.34
N SER A 167 17.79 -63.03 -2.27
CA SER A 167 18.86 -63.96 -1.89
C SER A 167 19.05 -65.14 -2.84
#